data_AF-G4ZD00-F1
#
_entry.id   AF-G4ZD00-F1
#
_cell.length_a   1.000
_cell.length_b   1.000
_cell.length_c   1.000
_cell.angle_alpha   90.00
_cell.angle_beta   90.00
_cell.angle_gamma   90.00
#
_symmetry.space_group_name_H-M   'P 1'
#
loop_
_entity.id
_entity.type
_entity.pdbx_description
1 polymer ?
#
loop_
_entity_poly.entity_id
_entity_poly.type
_entity_poly.pdbx_seq_one_letter_code
_entity_poly.pdbx_strand_id
1 'polypeptide(L)'
;VGEAFVSAARYGFIDTVEFLLGTNRVLPGAVSDAVVVAAHSPMSNIHTMKFLCSKKQATPSSIDRAFNECVSDEAIVTVFKNASGWGRDCSFFRFDARSVKIVKLLYQDSRVPGDVVGRALVQAACSGQAEVVALLLHDMRISAELRSEAFAMAAICENGDLMVSLFDKQ
;
A
#
# COMPACT_ATOMS: atom_id res chain seq x y z
N VAL A 1 -30.79 -5.53 -14.39
CA VAL A 1 -30.13 -6.06 -13.16
C VAL A 1 -28.76 -5.41 -12.96
N GLY A 2 -27.87 -5.40 -13.96
CA GLY A 2 -26.55 -4.76 -13.85
C GLY A 2 -26.60 -3.28 -13.42
N GLU A 3 -27.41 -2.45 -14.08
CA GLU A 3 -27.52 -1.02 -13.71
C GLU A 3 -28.09 -0.78 -12.31
N ALA A 4 -29.07 -1.59 -11.90
CA ALA A 4 -29.63 -1.53 -10.54
C ALA A 4 -28.58 -1.91 -9.50
N PHE A 5 -27.73 -2.91 -9.81
CA PHE A 5 -26.62 -3.33 -8.97
C PHE A 5 -25.55 -2.23 -8.83
N VAL A 6 -25.12 -1.62 -9.94
CA VAL A 6 -24.15 -0.52 -9.93
C VAL A 6 -24.72 0.70 -9.19
N SER A 7 -26.00 1.01 -9.36
CA SER A 7 -26.67 2.09 -8.63
C SER A 7 -26.73 1.81 -7.12
N ALA A 8 -27.07 0.59 -6.72
CA ALA A 8 -27.06 0.20 -5.31
C ALA A 8 -25.67 0.34 -4.68
N ALA A 9 -24.61 -0.04 -5.41
CA ALA A 9 -23.23 0.12 -4.99
C ALA A 9 -22.82 1.60 -4.84
N ARG A 10 -23.28 2.47 -5.76
CA ARG A 10 -23.04 3.93 -5.71
C ARG A 10 -23.59 4.56 -4.43
N TYR A 11 -24.79 4.17 -4.03
CA TYR A 11 -25.49 4.73 -2.86
C TYR A 11 -25.22 3.97 -1.55
N GLY A 12 -24.37 2.94 -1.59
CA GLY A 12 -24.01 2.15 -0.41
C GLY A 12 -25.15 1.28 0.14
N PHE A 13 -26.13 0.92 -0.70
CA PHE A 13 -27.24 0.05 -0.31
C PHE A 13 -26.81 -1.41 -0.25
N ILE A 14 -26.09 -1.76 0.83
CA ILE A 14 -25.49 -3.09 1.00
C ILE A 14 -26.51 -4.21 0.87
N ASP A 15 -27.67 -4.12 1.53
CA ASP A 15 -28.70 -5.18 1.47
C ASP A 15 -29.17 -5.44 0.04
N THR A 16 -29.32 -4.36 -0.76
CA THR A 16 -29.70 -4.44 -2.16
C THR A 16 -28.57 -5.03 -3.02
N VAL A 17 -27.32 -4.65 -2.76
CA VAL A 17 -26.14 -5.21 -3.43
C VAL A 17 -26.03 -6.71 -3.13
N GLU A 18 -26.19 -7.11 -1.88
CA GLU A 18 -26.17 -8.51 -1.44
C GLU A 18 -27.28 -9.32 -2.10
N PHE A 19 -28.52 -8.82 -2.05
CA PHE A 19 -29.68 -9.45 -2.66
C PHE A 19 -29.48 -9.65 -4.16
N LEU A 20 -29.11 -8.59 -4.89
CA LEU A 20 -28.91 -8.64 -6.33
C LEU A 20 -27.77 -9.59 -6.72
N LEU A 21 -26.67 -9.61 -5.96
CA LEU A 21 -25.57 -10.55 -6.20
C LEU A 21 -26.02 -12.01 -5.98
N GLY A 22 -26.84 -12.25 -4.95
CA GLY A 22 -27.41 -13.57 -4.65
C GLY A 22 -28.34 -14.13 -5.74
N THR A 23 -28.87 -13.28 -6.63
CA THR A 23 -29.68 -13.74 -7.76
C THR A 23 -28.90 -14.47 -8.86
N ASN A 24 -27.57 -14.44 -8.83
CA ASN A 24 -26.68 -14.95 -9.89
C ASN A 24 -26.95 -14.37 -11.30
N ARG A 25 -27.62 -13.21 -11.39
CA ARG A 25 -27.93 -12.51 -12.64
C ARG A 25 -27.04 -11.29 -12.90
N VAL A 26 -26.09 -11.00 -12.01
CA VAL A 26 -25.14 -9.90 -12.14
C VAL A 26 -23.97 -10.37 -12.99
N LEU A 27 -23.68 -9.66 -14.08
CA LEU A 27 -22.55 -9.96 -14.95
C LEU A 27 -21.24 -9.51 -14.30
N PRO A 28 -20.10 -10.19 -14.55
CA PRO A 28 -18.80 -9.79 -14.01
C PRO A 28 -18.41 -8.34 -14.32
N GLY A 29 -18.76 -7.83 -15.51
CA GLY A 29 -18.54 -6.43 -15.88
C GLY A 29 -19.27 -5.44 -14.96
N ALA A 30 -20.51 -5.75 -14.58
CA ALA A 30 -21.27 -4.92 -13.63
C ALA A 30 -20.67 -4.94 -12.22
N VAL A 31 -19.99 -6.02 -11.82
CA VAL A 31 -19.23 -6.06 -10.56
C VAL A 31 -17.99 -5.17 -10.62
N SER A 32 -17.25 -5.22 -11.73
CA SER A 32 -16.11 -4.32 -11.97
C SER A 32 -16.52 -2.84 -11.89
N ASP A 33 -17.63 -2.49 -12.54
CA ASP A 33 -18.12 -1.11 -12.53
C ASP A 33 -18.68 -0.71 -11.18
N ALA A 34 -19.35 -1.62 -10.47
CA ALA A 34 -19.83 -1.36 -9.11
C ALA A 34 -18.68 -1.07 -8.14
N VAL A 35 -17.56 -1.80 -8.21
CA VAL A 35 -16.37 -1.55 -7.38
C VAL A 35 -15.83 -0.14 -7.60
N VAL A 36 -15.70 0.27 -8.87
CA VAL A 36 -15.17 1.58 -9.22
C VAL A 36 -16.13 2.69 -8.81
N VAL A 37 -17.41 2.55 -9.12
CA VAL A 37 -18.43 3.56 -8.78
C VAL A 37 -18.60 3.68 -7.25
N ALA A 38 -18.52 2.58 -6.51
CA ALA A 38 -18.55 2.61 -5.06
C ALA A 38 -17.30 3.31 -4.49
N ALA A 39 -16.11 3.11 -5.07
CA ALA A 39 -14.89 3.77 -4.61
C ALA A 39 -14.93 5.30 -4.77
N HIS A 40 -15.52 5.80 -5.86
CA HIS A 40 -15.62 7.23 -6.15
C HIS A 40 -16.75 7.95 -5.40
N SER A 41 -17.77 7.22 -4.97
CA SER A 41 -18.98 7.83 -4.45
C SER A 41 -18.85 8.18 -2.98
N PRO A 42 -19.03 9.46 -2.57
CA PRO A 42 -19.05 9.84 -1.17
C PRO A 42 -20.25 9.26 -0.41
N MET A 43 -21.25 8.77 -1.14
CA MET A 43 -22.45 8.13 -0.59
C MET A 43 -22.26 6.61 -0.41
N SER A 44 -21.22 6.02 -1.00
CA SER A 44 -20.90 4.63 -0.75
C SER A 44 -20.24 4.48 0.62
N ASN A 45 -20.47 3.34 1.27
CA ASN A 45 -19.91 3.07 2.59
C ASN A 45 -18.83 1.98 2.53
N ILE A 46 -17.96 1.99 3.55
CA ILE A 46 -16.87 1.03 3.67
C ILE A 46 -17.36 -0.43 3.70
N HIS A 47 -18.57 -0.67 4.20
CA HIS A 47 -19.16 -2.00 4.25
C HIS A 47 -19.49 -2.53 2.85
N THR A 48 -20.05 -1.70 1.99
CA THR A 48 -20.36 -2.03 0.58
C THR A 48 -19.08 -2.28 -0.20
N MET A 49 -18.08 -1.39 -0.06
CA MET A 49 -16.77 -1.58 -0.69
C MET A 49 -16.09 -2.87 -0.22
N LYS A 50 -16.07 -3.12 1.09
CA LYS A 50 -15.51 -4.35 1.65
C LYS A 50 -16.25 -5.58 1.16
N PHE A 51 -17.58 -5.52 1.07
CA PHE A 51 -18.40 -6.60 0.56
C PHE A 51 -18.05 -6.93 -0.91
N LEU A 52 -18.04 -5.92 -1.78
CA LEU A 52 -17.71 -6.06 -3.21
C LEU A 52 -16.32 -6.66 -3.41
N CYS A 53 -15.32 -6.23 -2.62
CA CYS A 53 -13.97 -6.79 -2.67
C CYS A 53 -13.89 -8.22 -2.09
N SER A 54 -14.66 -8.54 -1.04
CA SER A 54 -14.60 -9.83 -0.34
C SER A 54 -15.15 -11.01 -1.14
N LYS A 55 -16.12 -10.78 -2.03
CA LYS A 55 -16.80 -11.86 -2.77
C LYS A 55 -15.98 -12.44 -3.93
N LYS A 56 -14.72 -12.04 -4.10
CA LYS A 56 -13.79 -12.50 -5.16
C LYS A 56 -14.32 -12.38 -6.60
N GLN A 57 -15.46 -11.72 -6.83
CA GLN A 57 -15.96 -11.38 -8.16
C GLN A 57 -15.41 -10.05 -8.67
N ALA A 58 -14.89 -9.21 -7.78
CA ALA A 58 -14.03 -8.10 -8.15
C ALA A 58 -12.71 -8.65 -8.68
N THR A 59 -12.39 -8.36 -9.94
CA THR A 59 -11.09 -8.73 -10.51
C THR A 59 -9.99 -7.88 -9.88
N PRO A 60 -8.75 -8.39 -9.72
CA PRO A 60 -7.62 -7.57 -9.28
C PRO A 60 -7.50 -6.27 -10.08
N SER A 61 -7.67 -6.34 -11.40
CA SER A 61 -7.68 -5.16 -12.28
C SER A 61 -8.76 -4.13 -11.97
N SER A 62 -9.94 -4.54 -11.50
CA SER A 62 -11.01 -3.60 -11.12
C SER A 62 -10.67 -2.86 -9.84
N ILE A 63 -10.02 -3.55 -8.90
CA ILE A 63 -9.56 -2.98 -7.62
C ILE A 63 -8.39 -2.03 -7.88
N ASP A 64 -7.41 -2.45 -8.70
CA ASP A 64 -6.26 -1.63 -9.08
C ASP A 64 -6.72 -0.37 -9.84
N ARG A 65 -7.70 -0.51 -10.75
CA ARG A 65 -8.31 0.64 -11.44
C ARG A 65 -8.95 1.60 -10.44
N ALA A 66 -9.81 1.10 -9.54
CA ALA A 66 -10.45 1.93 -8.53
C ALA A 66 -9.41 2.64 -7.63
N PHE A 67 -8.36 1.92 -7.23
CA PHE A 67 -7.28 2.48 -6.41
C PHE A 67 -6.50 3.58 -7.14
N ASN A 68 -6.14 3.36 -8.41
CA ASN A 68 -5.40 4.32 -9.21
C ASN A 68 -6.24 5.56 -9.58
N GLU A 69 -7.56 5.41 -9.73
CA GLU A 69 -8.45 6.53 -10.05
C GLU A 69 -8.83 7.35 -8.80
N CYS A 70 -9.04 6.71 -7.65
CA CYS A 70 -9.51 7.38 -6.43
C CYS A 70 -8.40 7.89 -5.51
N VAL A 71 -7.19 7.32 -5.58
CA VAL A 71 -6.11 7.65 -4.64
C VAL A 71 -5.05 8.48 -5.33
N SER A 72 -4.84 9.70 -4.82
CA SER A 72 -3.82 10.61 -5.35
C SER A 72 -2.41 10.12 -5.06
N ASP A 73 -1.47 10.49 -5.93
CA ASP A 73 -0.04 10.25 -5.76
C ASP A 73 0.45 10.78 -4.40
N GLU A 74 -0.01 11.98 -4.02
CA GLU A 74 0.33 12.60 -2.74
C GLU A 74 -0.13 11.74 -1.55
N ALA A 75 -1.32 11.14 -1.60
CA ALA A 75 -1.82 10.28 -0.54
C ALA A 75 -0.96 9.02 -0.39
N ILE A 76 -0.57 8.39 -1.51
CA ILE A 76 0.33 7.22 -1.52
C ILE A 76 1.68 7.57 -0.90
N VAL A 77 2.30 8.65 -1.37
CA VAL A 77 3.60 9.10 -0.86
C VAL A 77 3.50 9.44 0.62
N THR A 78 2.44 10.12 1.05
CA THR A 78 2.24 10.50 2.46
C THR A 78 2.08 9.28 3.35
N VAL A 79 1.26 8.30 2.94
CA VAL A 79 1.07 7.05 3.68
C VAL A 79 2.37 6.26 3.77
N PHE A 80 3.13 6.19 2.68
CA PHE A 80 4.44 5.52 2.67
C PHE A 80 5.42 6.22 3.62
N LYS A 81 5.56 7.55 3.51
CA LYS A 81 6.42 8.36 4.39
C LYS A 81 6.07 8.17 5.86
N ASN A 82 4.79 8.17 6.20
CA ASN A 82 4.35 7.96 7.57
C ASN A 82 4.68 6.55 8.07
N ALA A 83 4.45 5.53 7.24
CA ALA A 83 4.77 4.14 7.56
C ALA A 83 6.29 3.89 7.66
N SER A 84 7.10 4.63 6.91
CA SER A 84 8.55 4.51 6.93
C SER A 84 9.23 5.37 7.99
N GLY A 85 8.48 6.14 8.78
CA GLY A 85 9.07 7.05 9.77
C GLY A 85 9.80 8.24 9.17
N TRP A 86 9.43 8.66 7.95
CA TRP A 86 10.06 9.79 7.27
C TRP A 86 10.10 11.04 8.16
N GLY A 87 11.28 11.66 8.27
CA GLY A 87 11.49 12.87 9.06
C GLY A 87 11.41 12.66 10.58
N ARG A 88 11.27 11.42 11.05
CA ARG A 88 11.34 11.09 12.47
C ARG A 88 12.74 10.65 12.84
N ASP A 89 13.21 11.10 14.00
CA ASP A 89 14.44 10.60 14.58
C ASP A 89 14.31 9.09 14.81
N CYS A 90 15.30 8.37 14.30
CA CYS A 90 15.29 6.92 14.28
C CYS A 90 15.53 6.28 15.66
N SER A 91 15.98 7.07 16.64
CA SER A 91 16.03 6.69 18.05
C SER A 91 14.62 6.49 18.65
N PHE A 92 13.61 7.17 18.10
CA PHE A 92 12.25 7.19 18.64
C PHE A 92 11.21 6.47 17.76
N PHE A 93 11.53 6.22 16.50
CA PHE A 93 10.64 5.53 15.59
C PHE A 93 10.96 4.04 15.50
N ARG A 94 9.94 3.20 15.63
CA ARG A 94 10.02 1.77 15.34
C ARG A 94 8.91 1.40 14.37
N PHE A 95 9.25 0.52 13.42
CA PHE A 95 8.23 -0.05 12.56
C PHE A 95 7.35 -0.99 13.38
N ASP A 96 6.05 -0.70 13.42
CA ASP A 96 5.07 -1.66 13.90
C ASP A 96 4.64 -2.59 12.75
N ALA A 97 3.86 -3.62 13.08
CA ALA A 97 3.37 -4.59 12.09
C ALA A 97 2.52 -3.96 10.98
N ARG A 98 1.90 -2.80 11.23
CA ARG A 98 1.09 -2.08 10.23
C ARG A 98 2.00 -1.33 9.26
N SER A 99 2.99 -0.62 9.77
CA SER A 99 4.00 0.10 9.00
C SER A 99 4.75 -0.84 8.06
N VAL A 100 5.19 -2.00 8.55
CA VAL A 100 5.84 -3.03 7.71
C VAL A 100 4.92 -3.48 6.56
N LYS A 101 3.63 -3.73 6.83
CA LYS A 101 2.66 -4.12 5.80
C LYS A 101 2.44 -3.03 4.75
N ILE A 102 2.38 -1.76 5.17
CA ILE A 102 2.22 -0.63 4.24
C ILE A 102 3.44 -0.50 3.34
N VAL A 103 4.66 -0.59 3.90
CA VAL A 103 5.89 -0.53 3.11
C VAL A 103 5.94 -1.68 2.11
N LYS A 104 5.64 -2.92 2.53
CA LYS A 104 5.55 -4.08 1.62
C LYS A 104 4.54 -3.91 0.50
N LEU A 105 3.40 -3.27 0.78
CA LEU A 105 2.36 -3.06 -0.23
C LEU A 105 2.76 -2.01 -1.26
N LEU A 106 3.44 -0.95 -0.81
CA LEU A 106 3.63 0.27 -1.60
C LEU A 106 5.05 0.47 -2.12
N TYR A 107 6.04 -0.32 -1.69
CA TYR A 107 7.44 -0.05 -2.05
C TYR A 107 7.68 -0.06 -3.55
N GLN A 108 7.02 -0.90 -4.34
CA GLN A 108 7.15 -0.94 -5.80
C GLN A 108 6.19 0.00 -6.53
N ASP A 109 5.32 0.73 -5.80
CA ASP A 109 4.41 1.68 -6.43
C ASP A 109 5.23 2.79 -7.12
N SER A 110 4.97 3.00 -8.41
CA SER A 110 5.72 3.95 -9.24
C SER A 110 5.54 5.40 -8.77
N ARG A 111 4.48 5.68 -8.01
CA ARG A 111 4.19 7.00 -7.43
C ARG A 111 5.07 7.28 -6.21
N VAL A 112 5.71 6.28 -5.60
CA VAL A 112 6.66 6.46 -4.51
C VAL A 112 8.05 6.74 -5.10
N PRO A 113 8.62 7.94 -4.91
CA PRO A 113 9.94 8.29 -5.43
C PRO A 113 11.08 7.46 -4.83
N GLY A 114 12.17 7.28 -5.58
CA GLY A 114 13.34 6.50 -5.14
C GLY A 114 14.03 7.05 -3.89
N ASP A 115 14.04 8.37 -3.70
CA ASP A 115 14.54 9.01 -2.47
C ASP A 115 13.65 8.69 -1.27
N VAL A 116 12.33 8.59 -1.48
CA VAL A 116 11.36 8.16 -0.46
C VAL A 116 11.61 6.72 -0.03
N VAL A 117 11.83 5.82 -0.98
CA VAL A 117 12.18 4.43 -0.70
C VAL A 117 13.56 4.33 -0.01
N GLY A 118 14.54 5.11 -0.47
CA GLY A 118 15.88 5.12 0.11
C GLY A 118 15.92 5.62 1.54
N ARG A 119 15.16 6.67 1.89
CA ARG A 119 15.03 7.09 3.31
C ARG A 119 14.32 6.04 4.16
N ALA A 120 13.37 5.30 3.60
CA ALA A 120 12.75 4.18 4.32
C ALA A 120 13.78 3.07 4.62
N LEU A 121 14.70 2.79 3.68
CA LEU A 121 15.83 1.88 3.90
C LEU A 121 16.73 2.36 5.03
N VAL A 122 17.10 3.64 5.04
CA VAL A 122 17.91 4.25 6.12
C VAL A 122 17.22 4.09 7.48
N GLN A 123 15.92 4.37 7.57
CA GLN A 123 15.17 4.23 8.81
C GLN A 123 15.08 2.77 9.27
N ALA A 124 14.88 1.84 8.33
CA ALA A 124 14.83 0.41 8.63
C ALA A 124 16.18 -0.10 9.16
N ALA A 125 17.29 0.37 8.57
CA ALA A 125 18.64 0.03 8.99
C ALA A 125 18.96 0.56 10.40
N CYS A 126 18.56 1.81 10.71
CA CYS A 126 18.70 2.37 12.07
C CYS A 126 17.83 1.64 13.11
N SER A 127 16.59 1.30 12.76
CA SER A 127 15.65 0.69 13.71
C SER A 127 15.81 -0.84 13.87
N GLY A 128 16.76 -1.46 13.18
CA GLY A 128 17.01 -2.90 13.25
C GLY A 128 15.98 -3.74 12.47
N GLN A 129 15.24 -3.15 11.54
CA GLN A 129 14.12 -3.81 10.86
C GLN A 129 14.57 -4.61 9.63
N ALA A 130 15.16 -5.78 9.90
CA ALA A 130 15.77 -6.67 8.91
C ALA A 130 14.87 -6.99 7.71
N GLU A 131 13.58 -7.24 7.96
CA GLU A 131 12.62 -7.58 6.90
C GLU A 131 12.42 -6.42 5.91
N VAL A 132 12.33 -5.18 6.42
CA VAL A 132 12.18 -3.99 5.58
C VAL A 132 13.48 -3.70 4.85
N VAL A 133 14.64 -3.87 5.50
CA VAL A 133 15.96 -3.73 4.84
C VAL A 133 16.08 -4.70 3.67
N ALA A 134 15.81 -5.99 3.89
CA ALA A 134 15.90 -7.01 2.84
C ALA A 134 14.96 -6.73 1.65
N LEU A 135 13.77 -6.19 1.92
CA LEU A 135 12.80 -5.82 0.90
C LEU A 135 13.29 -4.66 0.01
N LEU A 136 13.83 -3.60 0.63
CA LEU A 136 14.12 -2.34 -0.06
C LEU A 136 15.52 -2.31 -0.69
N LEU A 137 16.47 -3.10 -0.17
CA LEU A 137 17.88 -3.01 -0.54
C LEU A 137 18.15 -3.18 -2.05
N HIS A 138 17.34 -4.01 -2.72
CA HIS A 138 17.50 -4.31 -4.15
C HIS A 138 16.69 -3.37 -5.06
N ASP A 139 16.07 -2.32 -4.51
CA ASP A 139 15.36 -1.34 -5.32
C ASP A 139 16.34 -0.46 -6.10
N MET A 140 16.27 -0.56 -7.43
CA MET A 140 17.18 0.13 -8.34
C MET A 140 17.00 1.66 -8.32
N ARG A 141 15.89 2.17 -7.77
CA ARG A 141 15.62 3.61 -7.68
C ARG A 141 16.34 4.26 -6.50
N ILE A 142 16.87 3.47 -5.56
CA ILE A 142 17.65 3.99 -4.42
C ILE A 142 19.05 4.36 -4.90
N SER A 143 19.49 5.57 -4.59
CA SER A 143 20.83 6.04 -4.94
C SER A 143 21.91 5.37 -4.09
N ALA A 144 23.15 5.35 -4.58
CA ALA A 144 24.28 4.77 -3.84
C ALA A 144 24.52 5.51 -2.51
N GLU A 145 24.31 6.82 -2.48
CA GLU A 145 24.45 7.66 -1.29
C GLU A 145 23.48 7.22 -0.18
N LEU A 146 22.23 6.92 -0.52
CA LEU A 146 21.24 6.45 0.45
C LEU A 146 21.52 5.02 0.94
N ARG A 147 22.12 4.15 0.12
CA ARG A 147 22.58 2.82 0.57
C ARG A 147 23.75 2.94 1.55
N SER A 148 24.72 3.79 1.24
CA SER A 148 25.85 4.09 2.11
C SER A 148 25.40 4.73 3.43
N GLU A 149 24.42 5.64 3.37
CA GLU A 149 23.81 6.23 4.56
C GLU A 149 23.10 5.16 5.42
N ALA A 150 22.37 4.22 4.81
CA ALA A 150 21.73 3.13 5.53
C ALA A 150 22.75 2.23 6.24
N PHE A 151 23.87 1.91 5.56
CA PHE A 151 24.99 1.18 6.16
C PHE A 151 25.58 1.92 7.36
N ALA A 152 25.85 3.23 7.23
CA ALA A 152 26.38 4.04 8.31
C ALA A 152 25.41 4.10 9.51
N MET A 153 24.11 4.25 9.25
CA MET A 153 23.09 4.28 10.30
C MET A 153 22.93 2.94 11.01
N ALA A 154 23.03 1.81 10.30
CA ALA A 154 23.06 0.49 10.96
C ALA A 154 24.24 0.37 11.93
N ALA A 155 25.41 0.91 11.58
CA ALA A 155 26.59 0.91 12.44
C ALA A 155 26.43 1.81 13.66
N ILE A 156 25.94 3.05 13.47
CA ILE A 156 25.71 4.03 14.56
C ILE A 156 24.70 3.48 15.57
N CYS A 157 23.69 2.76 15.11
CA CYS A 157 22.63 2.22 15.96
C CYS A 157 22.87 0.78 16.42
N GLU A 158 24.12 0.31 16.29
CA GLU A 158 24.59 -0.99 16.78
C GLU A 158 23.83 -2.21 16.21
N ASN A 159 23.25 -2.08 15.01
CA ASN A 159 22.60 -3.18 14.29
C ASN A 159 23.63 -3.95 13.45
N GLY A 160 24.56 -4.63 14.11
CA GLY A 160 25.70 -5.31 13.48
C GLY A 160 25.32 -6.27 12.35
N ASP A 161 24.29 -7.10 12.54
CA ASP A 161 23.84 -8.07 11.53
C ASP A 161 23.36 -7.38 10.24
N LEU A 162 22.70 -6.22 10.37
CA LEU A 162 22.25 -5.43 9.22
C LEU A 162 23.38 -4.65 8.58
N MET A 163 24.32 -4.15 9.39
CA MET A 163 25.53 -3.49 8.89
C MET A 163 26.31 -4.45 7.96
N VAL A 164 26.55 -5.69 8.39
CA VAL A 164 27.21 -6.71 7.55
C VAL A 164 26.39 -7.01 6.30
N SER A 165 25.08 -7.22 6.45
CA SER A 165 24.18 -7.49 5.32
C SER A 165 24.14 -6.36 4.28
N LEU A 166 24.30 -5.12 4.72
CA LEU A 166 24.35 -3.93 3.86
C LEU A 166 25.73 -3.75 3.23
N PHE A 167 26.80 -4.19 3.89
CA PHE A 167 28.17 -4.14 3.35
C PHE A 167 28.35 -5.13 2.19
N ASP A 168 27.91 -6.37 2.38
CA ASP A 168 28.08 -7.45 1.41
C ASP A 168 27.26 -7.24 0.11
N LYS A 169 26.39 -6.23 0.10
CA LYS A 169 25.41 -5.97 -0.96
C LYS A 169 25.50 -4.55 -1.55
N GLN A 170 26.55 -3.79 -1.23
CA GLN A 170 26.92 -2.55 -1.94
C GLN A 170 27.52 -2.86 -3.31
#